data_AF-A0A7Y4AR98-F1
#
_entry.id   AF-A0A7Y4AR98-F1
#
_cell.length_a   1.000
_cell.length_b   1.000
_cell.length_c   1.000
_cell.angle_alpha   90.00
_cell.angle_beta   90.00
_cell.angle_gamma   90.00
#
_symmetry.space_group_name_H-M   'P 1'
#
loop_
_entity.id
_entity.type
_entity.pdbx_description
1 polymer ?
#
loop_
_entity_poly.entity_id
_entity_poly.type
_entity_poly.pdbx_seq_one_letter_code
_entity_poly.pdbx_strand_id
1 'polypeptide(L)'
;MNENIVEIIKPGIHLDLNAYWAMHYCSILEALYEQKTLTHSFNRPYMDNVEPTLGNLASKAGFAFFNDIKQSLQNFGLQALLCHYLTSEEGRPIFNDIVSKLSDLHSFDFMSSTQEYGVHISCKDFNSGLRFAQTFNPFLLGYGKLQHQDVAKKVAYADLCVLLKREDENYGILGEVEGNHGHELLLDSFWKRKKGEYYSFGFGVKQRTFKTPNIFTGKIEPEPARITGRWVSTEFGWKYVVIVDSDHSIVQDFHNAIGTIQMFMALGPQQRANYDSSLLPILNLIKQNWDSHVLDLISKLRELLVSNKLATLGVNPLPTKTIPSIIT
;
A
#
# COMPACT_ATOMS: atom_id res chain seq x y z
N MET A 1 21.58 -12.07 -16.08
CA MET A 1 21.34 -10.92 -15.19
C MET A 1 22.44 -10.90 -14.14
N ASN A 2 22.98 -9.72 -13.81
CA ASN A 2 24.07 -9.60 -12.83
C ASN A 2 23.47 -9.51 -11.40
N GLU A 3 23.80 -10.45 -10.52
CA GLU A 3 23.15 -10.68 -9.20
C GLU A 3 23.28 -9.54 -8.17
N ASN A 4 24.02 -8.47 -8.47
CA ASN A 4 24.49 -7.53 -7.44
C ASN A 4 24.37 -6.04 -7.80
N ILE A 5 23.71 -5.68 -8.90
CA ILE A 5 23.48 -4.26 -9.20
C ILE A 5 22.30 -3.78 -8.36
N VAL A 6 22.59 -2.87 -7.43
CA VAL A 6 21.60 -2.11 -6.67
C VAL A 6 21.46 -0.76 -7.33
N GLU A 7 20.26 -0.43 -7.79
CA GLU A 7 19.97 0.82 -8.48
C GLU A 7 19.22 1.76 -7.53
N ILE A 8 19.57 3.04 -7.53
CA ILE A 8 18.83 4.07 -6.79
C ILE A 8 17.67 4.52 -7.67
N ILE A 9 16.45 4.37 -7.17
CA ILE A 9 15.24 4.84 -7.82
C ILE A 9 14.90 6.21 -7.24
N LYS A 10 14.79 7.23 -8.10
CA LYS A 10 14.40 8.57 -7.66
C LYS A 10 12.88 8.71 -7.75
N PRO A 11 12.17 9.00 -6.65
CA PRO A 11 10.74 9.28 -6.72
C PRO A 11 10.48 10.57 -7.51
N GLY A 12 9.23 10.76 -7.93
CA GLY A 12 8.77 12.01 -8.53
C GLY A 12 8.73 13.13 -7.49
N ILE A 13 8.46 14.35 -7.95
CA ILE A 13 8.37 15.53 -7.07
C ILE A 13 6.94 15.66 -6.55
N HIS A 14 6.77 15.88 -5.24
CA HIS A 14 5.49 16.23 -4.65
C HIS A 14 5.05 17.62 -5.12
N LEU A 15 3.94 17.72 -5.84
CA LEU A 15 3.39 19.00 -6.31
C LEU A 15 2.19 19.47 -5.48
N ASP A 16 1.46 18.54 -4.86
CA ASP A 16 0.27 18.83 -4.04
C ASP A 16 0.38 18.14 -2.68
N LEU A 17 0.58 18.94 -1.62
CA LEU A 17 0.69 18.45 -0.25
C LEU A 17 -0.64 17.94 0.31
N ASN A 18 -1.79 18.42 -0.18
CA ASN A 18 -3.09 17.90 0.25
C ASN A 18 -3.28 16.48 -0.27
N ALA A 19 -2.98 16.25 -1.56
CA ALA A 19 -3.04 14.91 -2.14
C ALA A 19 -2.07 13.95 -1.42
N TYR A 20 -0.85 14.42 -1.13
CA TYR A 20 0.16 13.63 -0.41
C TYR A 20 -0.30 13.21 0.99
N TRP A 21 -0.79 14.14 1.81
CA TRP A 21 -1.26 13.80 3.15
C TRP A 21 -2.59 13.02 3.13
N ALA A 22 -3.50 13.35 2.21
CA ALA A 22 -4.74 12.60 2.03
C ALA A 22 -4.45 11.13 1.72
N MET A 23 -3.46 10.84 0.88
CA MET A 23 -3.03 9.47 0.56
C MET A 23 -2.63 8.69 1.82
N HIS A 24 -1.81 9.27 2.70
CA HIS A 24 -1.39 8.63 3.95
C HIS A 24 -2.56 8.30 4.87
N TYR A 25 -3.40 9.30 5.16
CA TYR A 25 -4.54 9.10 6.06
C TYR A 25 -5.61 8.19 5.45
N CYS A 26 -5.88 8.31 4.15
CA CYS A 26 -6.80 7.45 3.41
C CYS A 26 -6.39 5.97 3.55
N SER A 27 -5.11 5.67 3.34
CA SER A 27 -4.57 4.31 3.42
C SER A 27 -4.72 3.68 4.81
N ILE A 28 -4.56 4.48 5.87
CA ILE A 28 -4.79 4.03 7.25
C ILE A 28 -6.27 3.67 7.46
N LEU A 29 -7.18 4.54 7.01
CA LEU A 29 -8.62 4.33 7.17
C LEU A 29 -9.12 3.15 6.33
N GLU A 30 -8.60 2.99 5.12
CA GLU A 30 -8.87 1.83 4.27
C GLU A 30 -8.40 0.53 4.93
N ALA A 31 -7.21 0.50 5.53
CA ALA A 31 -6.75 -0.68 6.25
C ALA A 31 -7.64 -0.99 7.47
N LEU A 32 -8.00 0.03 8.26
CA LEU A 32 -8.94 -0.13 9.39
C LEU A 32 -10.33 -0.62 8.95
N TYR A 33 -10.73 -0.31 7.71
CA TYR A 33 -12.04 -0.67 7.19
C TYR A 33 -12.06 -2.00 6.43
N GLU A 34 -11.04 -2.32 5.64
CA GLU A 34 -11.06 -3.45 4.71
C GLU A 34 -10.34 -4.69 5.24
N GLN A 35 -9.37 -4.52 6.14
CA GLN A 35 -8.48 -5.59 6.58
C GLN A 35 -9.14 -6.46 7.66
N LYS A 36 -9.19 -7.78 7.41
CA LYS A 36 -9.97 -8.76 8.19
C LYS A 36 -9.26 -9.35 9.40
N THR A 37 -7.93 -9.29 9.46
CA THR A 37 -7.10 -9.90 10.51
C THR A 37 -6.62 -8.92 11.59
N LEU A 38 -6.81 -7.60 11.42
CA LEU A 38 -6.54 -6.56 12.42
C LEU A 38 -7.37 -6.78 13.68
N THR A 39 -6.75 -7.04 14.83
CA THR A 39 -7.48 -7.37 16.08
C THR A 39 -8.54 -6.33 16.46
N HIS A 40 -8.33 -5.06 16.09
CA HIS A 40 -9.31 -3.98 16.19
C HIS A 40 -9.51 -3.28 14.84
N SER A 41 -10.76 -3.18 14.38
CA SER A 41 -11.14 -2.62 13.08
C SER A 41 -12.65 -2.41 13.00
N PHE A 42 -13.13 -1.80 11.91
CA PHE A 42 -14.58 -1.59 11.69
C PHE A 42 -15.37 -2.88 11.45
N ASN A 43 -14.68 -3.99 11.14
CA ASN A 43 -15.30 -5.29 10.83
C ASN A 43 -15.31 -6.24 12.03
N ARG A 44 -15.12 -5.73 13.25
CA ARG A 44 -15.08 -6.56 14.46
C ARG A 44 -16.46 -6.71 15.08
N PRO A 45 -16.76 -7.85 15.73
CA PRO A 45 -18.09 -8.11 16.30
C PRO A 45 -18.62 -7.03 17.25
N TYR A 46 -17.72 -6.32 17.96
CA TYR A 46 -18.12 -5.21 18.83
C TYR A 46 -18.65 -3.97 18.09
N MET A 47 -18.51 -3.92 16.76
CA MET A 47 -19.02 -2.87 15.86
C MET A 47 -20.31 -3.26 15.13
N ASP A 48 -20.76 -4.53 15.17
CA ASP A 48 -21.85 -5.05 14.31
C ASP A 48 -23.17 -4.27 14.41
N ASN A 49 -23.44 -3.63 15.55
CA ASN A 49 -24.68 -2.90 15.81
C ASN A 49 -24.48 -1.39 15.99
N VAL A 50 -23.37 -0.86 15.47
CA VAL A 50 -22.99 0.54 15.65
C VAL A 50 -22.60 1.14 14.31
N GLU A 51 -22.99 2.39 14.08
CA GLU A 51 -22.56 3.08 12.86
C GLU A 51 -21.02 3.16 12.82
N PRO A 52 -20.37 2.77 11.71
CA PRO A 52 -18.91 2.71 11.62
C PRO A 52 -18.33 4.12 11.48
N THR A 53 -18.18 4.82 12.60
CA THR A 53 -17.55 6.14 12.72
C THR A 53 -16.25 6.02 13.51
N LEU A 54 -15.31 6.96 13.35
CA LEU A 54 -14.06 6.94 14.13
C LEU A 54 -14.34 7.09 15.63
N GLY A 55 -15.33 7.90 16.01
CA GLY A 55 -15.79 8.05 17.39
C GLY A 55 -16.30 6.73 17.99
N ASN A 56 -17.11 5.98 17.25
CA ASN A 56 -17.62 4.69 17.71
C ASN A 56 -16.50 3.63 17.81
N LEU A 57 -15.59 3.58 16.84
CA LEU A 57 -14.43 2.69 16.91
C LEU A 57 -13.58 2.97 18.15
N ALA A 58 -13.23 4.25 18.40
CA ALA A 58 -12.46 4.66 19.57
C ALA A 58 -13.17 4.29 20.88
N SER A 59 -14.48 4.52 20.97
CA SER A 59 -15.27 4.22 22.16
C SER A 59 -15.38 2.71 22.43
N LYS A 60 -15.59 1.90 21.39
CA LYS A 60 -15.83 0.45 21.53
C LYS A 60 -14.56 -0.38 21.65
N ALA A 61 -13.46 0.02 21.02
CA ALA A 61 -12.23 -0.75 21.01
C ALA A 61 -11.42 -0.61 22.33
N GLY A 62 -11.63 0.46 23.10
CA GLY A 62 -11.02 0.69 24.42
C GLY A 62 -9.76 1.57 24.38
N PHE A 63 -9.37 2.14 25.53
CA PHE A 63 -8.41 3.27 25.63
C PHE A 63 -7.02 3.08 24.99
N ALA A 64 -6.54 1.84 24.81
CA ALA A 64 -5.19 1.56 24.32
C ALA A 64 -5.13 0.61 23.11
N PHE A 65 -6.28 0.31 22.49
CA PHE A 65 -6.38 -0.70 21.41
C PHE A 65 -5.42 -0.46 20.25
N PHE A 66 -5.07 0.81 20.01
CA PHE A 66 -4.23 1.19 18.90
C PHE A 66 -2.80 0.65 19.03
N ASN A 67 -2.30 0.42 20.26
CA ASN A 67 -1.01 -0.21 20.49
C ASN A 67 -0.95 -1.63 19.92
N ASP A 68 -2.08 -2.35 19.97
CA ASP A 68 -2.18 -3.74 19.54
C ASP A 68 -2.20 -3.87 18.01
N ILE A 69 -2.66 -2.83 17.31
CA ILE A 69 -2.79 -2.84 15.84
C ILE A 69 -1.71 -2.02 15.12
N LYS A 70 -0.92 -1.20 15.83
CA LYS A 70 0.03 -0.26 15.20
C LYS A 70 0.98 -0.93 14.21
N GLN A 71 1.65 -2.00 14.62
CA GLN A 71 2.59 -2.73 13.75
C GLN A 71 1.88 -3.41 12.57
N SER A 72 0.65 -3.88 12.78
CA SER A 72 -0.16 -4.45 11.72
C SER A 72 -0.61 -3.38 10.72
N LEU A 73 -0.92 -2.17 11.19
CA LEU A 73 -1.24 -1.03 10.32
C LEU A 73 -0.01 -0.54 9.54
N GLN A 74 1.19 -0.57 10.12
CA GLN A 74 2.43 -0.29 9.38
C GLN A 74 2.62 -1.26 8.21
N ASN A 75 2.25 -2.54 8.39
CA ASN A 75 2.34 -3.53 7.32
C ASN A 75 1.20 -3.46 6.32
N PHE A 76 -0.05 -3.64 6.77
CA PHE A 76 -1.21 -3.72 5.90
C PHE A 76 -1.63 -2.35 5.35
N GLY A 77 -1.48 -1.29 6.14
CA GLY A 77 -1.71 0.06 5.67
C GLY A 77 -0.70 0.50 4.62
N LEU A 78 0.54 -0.04 4.66
CA LEU A 78 1.50 0.17 3.57
C LEU A 78 1.02 -0.44 2.25
N GLN A 79 0.31 -1.56 2.27
CA GLN A 79 -0.27 -2.15 1.05
C GLN A 79 -1.26 -1.16 0.39
N ALA A 80 -2.17 -0.59 1.20
CA ALA A 80 -3.09 0.44 0.73
C ALA A 80 -2.35 1.71 0.28
N LEU A 81 -1.31 2.12 1.01
CA LEU A 81 -0.47 3.27 0.64
C LEU A 81 0.16 3.07 -0.73
N LEU A 82 0.73 1.89 -1.00
CA LEU A 82 1.38 1.60 -2.28
C LEU A 82 0.42 1.61 -3.46
N CYS A 83 -0.84 1.22 -3.28
CA CYS A 83 -1.86 1.34 -4.32
C CYS A 83 -2.03 2.80 -4.78
N HIS A 84 -2.22 3.72 -3.84
CA HIS A 84 -2.35 5.15 -4.15
C HIS A 84 -1.02 5.76 -4.60
N TYR A 85 0.08 5.34 -4.00
CA TYR A 85 1.40 5.88 -4.30
C TYR A 85 1.85 5.57 -5.72
N LEU A 86 1.79 4.30 -6.13
CA LEU A 86 2.23 3.86 -7.46
C LEU A 86 1.28 4.33 -8.58
N THR A 87 0.07 4.75 -8.25
CA THR A 87 -0.85 5.42 -9.18
C THR A 87 -0.68 6.93 -9.22
N SER A 88 0.08 7.54 -8.31
CA SER A 88 0.37 8.98 -8.30
C SER A 88 1.52 9.37 -9.25
N GLU A 89 1.65 10.66 -9.57
CA GLU A 89 2.82 11.18 -10.30
C GLU A 89 4.14 10.98 -9.53
N GLU A 90 4.09 10.93 -8.21
CA GLU A 90 5.27 10.80 -7.36
C GLU A 90 5.80 9.36 -7.33
N GLY A 91 4.91 8.37 -7.21
CA GLY A 91 5.30 6.95 -7.27
C GLY A 91 5.50 6.44 -8.70
N ARG A 92 5.13 7.21 -9.72
CA ARG A 92 5.25 6.81 -11.14
C ARG A 92 6.65 6.33 -11.53
N PRO A 93 7.77 6.99 -11.13
CA PRO A 93 9.10 6.50 -11.49
C PRO A 93 9.38 5.09 -10.93
N ILE A 94 8.86 4.76 -9.76
CA ILE A 94 9.01 3.44 -9.14
C ILE A 94 8.15 2.40 -9.86
N PHE A 95 6.91 2.76 -10.21
CA PHE A 95 6.07 1.92 -11.07
C PHE A 95 6.75 1.63 -12.41
N ASN A 96 7.24 2.66 -13.10
CA ASN A 96 7.94 2.53 -14.38
C ASN A 96 9.17 1.63 -14.25
N ASP A 97 9.94 1.79 -13.17
CA ASP A 97 11.12 0.98 -12.92
C ASP A 97 10.75 -0.50 -12.76
N ILE A 98 9.76 -0.84 -11.93
CA ILE A 98 9.27 -2.22 -11.77
C ILE A 98 8.84 -2.81 -13.12
N VAL A 99 7.97 -2.11 -13.86
CA VAL A 99 7.40 -2.62 -15.12
C VAL A 99 8.46 -2.72 -16.21
N SER A 100 9.40 -1.76 -16.30
CA SER A 100 10.50 -1.80 -17.26
C SER A 100 11.43 -2.98 -17.00
N LYS A 101 11.79 -3.23 -15.74
CA LYS A 101 12.68 -4.36 -15.39
C LYS A 101 12.01 -5.70 -15.70
N LEU A 102 10.72 -5.82 -15.42
CA LEU A 102 9.95 -7.01 -15.80
C LEU A 102 9.80 -7.14 -17.32
N SER A 103 9.67 -6.03 -18.04
CA SER A 103 9.67 -6.01 -19.51
C SER A 103 10.96 -6.59 -20.08
N ASP A 104 12.11 -6.17 -19.54
CA ASP A 104 13.43 -6.67 -19.93
C ASP A 104 13.58 -8.17 -19.64
N LEU A 105 13.15 -8.62 -18.45
CA LEU A 105 13.20 -10.04 -18.06
C LEU A 105 12.43 -10.93 -19.04
N HIS A 106 11.27 -10.47 -19.49
CA HIS A 106 10.37 -11.24 -20.37
C HIS A 106 10.57 -10.94 -21.86
N SER A 107 11.50 -10.04 -22.22
CA SER A 107 11.68 -9.57 -23.60
C SER A 107 10.36 -9.11 -24.24
N PHE A 108 9.52 -8.43 -23.45
CA PHE A 108 8.21 -7.94 -23.86
C PHE A 108 7.98 -6.55 -23.28
N ASP A 109 7.69 -5.56 -24.13
CA ASP A 109 7.49 -4.18 -23.68
C ASP A 109 6.07 -3.98 -23.12
N PHE A 110 5.94 -4.13 -21.80
CA PHE A 110 4.69 -3.86 -21.10
C PHE A 110 4.37 -2.36 -21.06
N MET A 111 5.38 -1.49 -21.04
CA MET A 111 5.18 -0.05 -20.86
C MET A 111 4.52 0.59 -22.07
N SER A 112 5.03 0.37 -23.28
CA SER A 112 4.47 0.97 -24.49
C SER A 112 3.15 0.34 -24.92
N SER A 113 2.91 -0.92 -24.52
CA SER A 113 1.72 -1.67 -24.90
C SER A 113 0.52 -1.45 -23.98
N THR A 114 0.71 -0.75 -22.85
CA THR A 114 -0.33 -0.45 -21.86
C THR A 114 -1.05 0.85 -22.19
N GLN A 115 -2.38 0.81 -22.26
CA GLN A 115 -3.23 2.00 -22.44
C GLN A 115 -3.63 2.62 -21.09
N GLU A 116 -3.93 1.75 -20.12
CA GLU A 116 -4.38 2.13 -18.79
C GLU A 116 -3.78 1.16 -17.77
N TYR A 117 -3.48 1.63 -16.57
CA TYR A 117 -3.05 0.78 -15.47
C TYR A 117 -3.78 1.09 -14.17
N GLY A 118 -3.71 0.13 -13.25
CA GLY A 118 -4.18 0.26 -11.86
C GLY A 118 -3.31 -0.56 -10.93
N VAL A 119 -3.35 -0.21 -9.65
CA VAL A 119 -2.64 -0.94 -8.59
C VAL A 119 -3.62 -1.31 -7.51
N HIS A 120 -3.83 -2.61 -7.33
CA HIS A 120 -4.90 -3.13 -6.51
C HIS A 120 -4.35 -4.02 -5.40
N ILE A 121 -4.95 -3.93 -4.21
CA ILE A 121 -4.85 -4.96 -3.20
C ILE A 121 -5.52 -6.21 -3.76
N SER A 122 -4.77 -7.30 -3.82
CA SER A 122 -5.25 -8.59 -4.33
C SER A 122 -5.43 -9.64 -3.23
N CYS A 123 -4.89 -9.41 -2.03
CA CYS A 123 -4.87 -10.42 -0.99
C CYS A 123 -6.26 -10.63 -0.37
N LYS A 124 -6.57 -11.87 -0.03
CA LYS A 124 -7.85 -12.26 0.60
C LYS A 124 -8.06 -11.67 1.99
N ASP A 125 -7.00 -11.20 2.62
CA ASP A 125 -7.04 -10.61 3.95
C ASP A 125 -7.74 -9.24 3.93
N PHE A 126 -7.96 -8.67 2.75
CA PHE A 126 -8.83 -7.51 2.53
C PHE A 126 -10.16 -7.93 1.91
N ASN A 127 -11.24 -7.21 2.22
CA ASN A 127 -12.56 -7.42 1.57
C ASN A 127 -12.48 -7.18 0.05
N SER A 128 -11.78 -6.11 -0.35
CA SER A 128 -11.57 -5.73 -1.74
C SER A 128 -10.73 -6.71 -2.58
N GLY A 129 -9.75 -7.40 -2.00
CA GLY A 129 -8.91 -8.36 -2.74
C GLY A 129 -9.69 -9.57 -3.27
N LEU A 130 -10.68 -10.04 -2.51
CA LEU A 130 -11.59 -11.10 -2.97
C LEU A 130 -12.39 -10.69 -4.21
N ARG A 131 -12.87 -9.43 -4.24
CA ARG A 131 -13.64 -8.87 -5.37
C ARG A 131 -12.75 -8.65 -6.60
N PHE A 132 -11.52 -8.19 -6.40
CA PHE A 132 -10.55 -7.94 -7.48
C PHE A 132 -10.35 -9.20 -8.34
N ALA A 133 -10.06 -10.33 -7.70
CA ALA A 133 -9.78 -11.58 -8.40
C ALA A 133 -10.96 -12.07 -9.25
N GLN A 134 -12.19 -11.84 -8.78
CA GLN A 134 -13.43 -12.19 -9.50
C GLN A 134 -13.71 -11.25 -10.68
N THR A 135 -13.28 -10.00 -10.60
CA THR A 135 -13.69 -8.95 -11.56
C THR A 135 -12.79 -8.90 -12.79
N PHE A 136 -11.46 -8.93 -12.61
CA PHE A 136 -10.53 -8.58 -13.70
C PHE A 136 -9.93 -9.78 -14.45
N ASN A 137 -9.87 -10.96 -13.81
CA ASN A 137 -9.33 -12.21 -14.36
C ASN A 137 -8.12 -12.04 -15.32
N PRO A 138 -7.04 -11.35 -14.92
CA PRO A 138 -5.95 -11.02 -15.83
C PRO A 138 -5.09 -12.23 -16.19
N PHE A 139 -4.37 -12.14 -17.31
CA PHE A 139 -3.25 -13.02 -17.61
C PHE A 139 -2.10 -12.72 -16.65
N LEU A 140 -1.73 -13.68 -15.82
CA LEU A 140 -0.68 -13.46 -14.82
C LEU A 140 0.69 -13.56 -15.47
N LEU A 141 1.53 -12.55 -15.24
CA LEU A 141 2.89 -12.54 -15.76
C LEU A 141 3.68 -13.78 -15.31
N GLY A 142 4.37 -14.43 -16.25
CA GLY A 142 5.06 -15.71 -16.02
C GLY A 142 4.16 -16.94 -16.17
N TYR A 143 2.87 -16.77 -16.43
CA TYR A 143 1.91 -17.84 -16.67
C TYR A 143 1.08 -17.59 -17.94
N GLY A 144 0.60 -18.67 -18.55
CA GLY A 144 -0.37 -18.58 -19.63
C GLY A 144 -1.78 -18.24 -19.13
N LYS A 145 -2.78 -18.40 -20.01
CA LYS A 145 -4.20 -18.26 -19.66
C LYS A 145 -4.57 -19.25 -18.55
N LEU A 146 -4.84 -18.75 -17.35
CA LEU A 146 -5.33 -19.56 -16.24
C LEU A 146 -6.87 -19.59 -16.26
N GLN A 147 -7.47 -20.69 -15.80
CA GLN A 147 -8.91 -20.71 -15.58
C GLN A 147 -9.27 -19.80 -14.41
N HIS A 148 -10.48 -19.23 -14.43
CA HIS A 148 -10.92 -18.23 -13.46
C HIS A 148 -10.79 -18.69 -12.00
N GLN A 149 -11.08 -19.95 -11.72
CA GLN A 149 -10.95 -20.53 -10.38
C GLN A 149 -9.49 -20.63 -9.90
N ASP A 150 -8.54 -20.79 -10.84
CA ASP A 150 -7.11 -20.86 -10.52
C ASP A 150 -6.51 -19.47 -10.31
N VAL A 151 -6.98 -18.46 -11.08
CA VAL A 151 -6.63 -17.05 -10.85
C VAL A 151 -7.11 -16.60 -9.48
N ALA A 152 -8.37 -16.90 -9.11
CA ALA A 152 -8.90 -16.56 -7.80
C ALA A 152 -8.11 -17.17 -6.65
N LYS A 153 -7.66 -18.43 -6.79
CA LYS A 153 -6.78 -19.06 -5.79
C LYS A 153 -5.41 -18.42 -5.74
N LYS A 154 -4.79 -18.07 -6.87
CA LYS A 154 -3.39 -17.60 -6.92
C LYS A 154 -3.23 -16.11 -6.59
N VAL A 155 -4.10 -15.27 -7.15
CA VAL A 155 -4.14 -13.81 -6.91
C VAL A 155 -4.46 -13.49 -5.45
N ALA A 156 -5.32 -14.30 -4.82
CA ALA A 156 -5.73 -14.10 -3.43
C ALA A 156 -4.59 -14.18 -2.40
N TYR A 157 -3.41 -14.67 -2.77
CA TYR A 157 -2.25 -14.73 -1.87
C TYR A 157 -1.22 -13.65 -2.13
N ALA A 158 -1.37 -12.84 -3.18
CA ALA A 158 -0.50 -11.69 -3.42
C ALA A 158 -1.05 -10.46 -2.72
N ASP A 159 -0.18 -9.71 -2.06
CA ASP A 159 -0.55 -8.44 -1.43
C ASP A 159 -1.05 -7.44 -2.46
N LEU A 160 -0.31 -7.29 -3.56
CA LEU A 160 -0.62 -6.34 -4.64
C LEU A 160 -0.69 -7.00 -6.01
N CYS A 161 -1.53 -6.44 -6.88
CA CYS A 161 -1.55 -6.69 -8.30
C CYS A 161 -1.49 -5.37 -9.08
N VAL A 162 -0.46 -5.24 -9.92
CA VAL A 162 -0.42 -4.21 -10.96
C VAL A 162 -1.18 -4.74 -12.17
N LEU A 163 -2.29 -4.10 -12.51
CA LEU A 163 -3.13 -4.45 -13.65
C LEU A 163 -2.77 -3.53 -14.82
N LEU A 164 -2.36 -4.12 -15.93
CA LEU A 164 -2.05 -3.43 -17.18
C LEU A 164 -3.11 -3.79 -18.21
N LYS A 165 -3.89 -2.80 -18.66
CA LYS A 165 -4.96 -2.98 -19.64
C LYS A 165 -4.50 -2.60 -21.04
N ARG A 166 -4.89 -3.44 -22.00
CA ARG A 166 -4.72 -3.25 -23.44
C ARG A 166 -6.07 -3.39 -24.14
N GLU A 167 -6.09 -3.23 -25.47
CA GLU A 167 -7.32 -3.35 -26.26
C GLU A 167 -7.97 -4.73 -26.13
N ASP A 168 -7.15 -5.79 -26.21
CA ASP A 168 -7.66 -7.17 -26.28
C ASP A 168 -7.45 -7.98 -24.98
N GLU A 169 -6.46 -7.62 -24.17
CA GLU A 169 -6.04 -8.43 -23.01
C GLU A 169 -5.57 -7.58 -21.83
N ASN A 170 -5.75 -8.11 -20.62
CA ASN A 170 -5.26 -7.53 -19.37
C ASN A 170 -4.14 -8.39 -18.79
N TYR A 171 -3.01 -7.79 -18.41
CA TYR A 171 -1.93 -8.46 -17.69
C TYR A 171 -1.94 -8.09 -16.21
N GLY A 172 -1.71 -9.09 -15.36
CA GLY A 172 -1.60 -8.94 -13.92
C GLY A 172 -0.18 -9.27 -13.48
N ILE A 173 0.48 -8.33 -12.83
CA ILE A 173 1.79 -8.52 -12.22
C ILE A 173 1.58 -8.59 -10.72
N LEU A 174 1.89 -9.75 -10.12
CA LEU A 174 1.68 -9.98 -8.69
C LEU A 174 2.93 -9.59 -7.88
N GLY A 175 2.69 -8.93 -6.75
CA GLY A 175 3.72 -8.46 -5.85
C GLY A 175 3.43 -8.76 -4.39
N GLU A 176 4.51 -8.89 -3.63
CA GLU A 176 4.49 -9.04 -2.17
C GLU A 176 4.97 -7.75 -1.51
N VAL A 177 4.39 -7.43 -0.34
CA VAL A 177 4.71 -6.22 0.42
C VAL A 177 5.10 -6.60 1.85
N GLU A 178 6.24 -6.08 2.30
CA GLU A 178 6.71 -6.27 3.66
C GLU A 178 7.09 -4.94 4.31
N GLY A 179 6.18 -4.40 5.12
CA GLY A 179 6.32 -3.08 5.74
C GLY A 179 7.17 -3.05 7.01
N ASN A 180 7.46 -4.20 7.61
CA ASN A 180 8.22 -4.27 8.87
C ASN A 180 9.62 -4.90 8.69
N HIS A 181 9.73 -5.91 7.83
CA HIS A 181 10.94 -6.72 7.66
C HIS A 181 11.37 -6.80 6.19
N GLY A 182 11.37 -5.68 5.46
CA GLY A 182 11.58 -5.68 4.00
C GLY A 182 12.91 -6.30 3.53
N HIS A 183 13.91 -6.39 4.42
CA HIS A 183 15.15 -7.11 4.14
C HIS A 183 14.95 -8.62 3.90
N GLU A 184 13.87 -9.23 4.41
CA GLU A 184 13.55 -10.65 4.17
C GLU A 184 13.24 -10.92 2.69
N LEU A 185 12.72 -9.94 1.94
CA LEU A 185 12.47 -10.06 0.49
C LEU A 185 13.75 -10.35 -0.30
N LEU A 186 14.93 -10.08 0.28
CA LEU A 186 16.23 -10.35 -0.32
C LEU A 186 16.70 -11.80 -0.10
N LEU A 187 15.94 -12.60 0.65
CA LEU A 187 16.27 -13.98 1.00
C LEU A 187 15.41 -14.96 0.19
N ASP A 188 16.05 -15.94 -0.44
CA ASP A 188 15.35 -17.05 -1.11
C ASP A 188 14.38 -17.80 -0.16
N SER A 189 14.74 -17.90 1.13
CA SER A 189 13.89 -18.52 2.16
C SER A 189 12.55 -17.83 2.38
N PHE A 190 12.46 -16.51 2.15
CA PHE A 190 11.19 -15.78 2.21
C PHE A 190 10.25 -16.26 1.10
N TRP A 191 10.76 -16.30 -0.14
CA TRP A 191 10.00 -16.70 -1.31
C TRP A 191 9.59 -18.17 -1.25
N LYS A 192 10.43 -19.04 -0.68
CA LYS A 192 10.10 -20.43 -0.30
C LYS A 192 8.87 -20.51 0.60
N ARG A 193 8.88 -19.77 1.70
CA ARG A 193 7.78 -19.75 2.67
C ARG A 193 6.48 -19.23 2.06
N LYS A 194 6.58 -18.23 1.18
CA LYS A 194 5.43 -17.64 0.47
C LYS A 194 4.95 -18.45 -0.74
N LYS A 195 5.63 -19.55 -1.10
CA LYS A 195 5.39 -20.30 -2.35
C LYS A 195 5.46 -19.37 -3.57
N GLY A 196 6.60 -18.69 -3.71
CA GLY A 196 6.75 -17.53 -4.58
C GLY A 196 6.76 -17.76 -6.08
N GLU A 197 6.20 -18.87 -6.54
CA GLU A 197 6.01 -19.22 -7.94
C GLU A 197 5.30 -18.10 -8.72
N TYR A 198 4.34 -17.42 -8.08
CA TYR A 198 3.42 -16.49 -8.74
C TYR A 198 3.81 -15.01 -8.64
N TYR A 199 4.80 -14.68 -7.83
CA TYR A 199 5.21 -13.29 -7.63
C TYR A 199 6.26 -12.88 -8.66
N SER A 200 6.15 -11.65 -9.15
CA SER A 200 7.14 -11.07 -10.06
C SER A 200 8.02 -10.06 -9.33
N PHE A 201 7.48 -9.40 -8.30
CA PHE A 201 8.21 -8.36 -7.55
C PHE A 201 7.92 -8.38 -6.05
N GLY A 202 8.77 -7.69 -5.29
CA GLY A 202 8.57 -7.41 -3.87
C GLY A 202 8.79 -5.93 -3.57
N PHE A 203 8.06 -5.39 -2.60
CA PHE A 203 8.24 -4.03 -2.09
C PHE A 203 8.41 -4.07 -0.58
N GLY A 204 9.55 -3.60 -0.06
CA GLY A 204 9.88 -3.71 1.35
C GLY A 204 10.32 -2.42 1.99
N VAL A 205 10.01 -2.25 3.27
CA VAL A 205 10.62 -1.21 4.11
C VAL A 205 11.75 -1.83 4.90
N LYS A 206 12.92 -1.20 4.85
CA LYS A 206 14.11 -1.64 5.61
C LYS A 206 14.47 -0.61 6.66
N GLN A 207 14.54 -1.04 7.91
CA GLN A 207 15.08 -0.23 8.98
C GLN A 207 16.54 0.14 8.67
N ARG A 208 16.83 1.44 8.60
CA ARG A 208 18.21 1.90 8.40
C ARG A 208 18.96 1.88 9.72
N THR A 209 20.13 1.24 9.73
CA THR A 209 21.07 1.29 10.86
C THR A 209 22.03 2.45 10.63
N PHE A 210 21.97 3.46 11.49
CA PHE A 210 22.90 4.58 11.48
C PHE A 210 24.22 4.12 12.10
N LYS A 211 25.30 4.11 11.32
CA LYS A 211 26.65 3.96 11.86
C LYS A 211 27.12 5.31 12.42
N THR A 212 27.95 5.26 13.45
CA THR A 212 28.56 6.47 14.04
C THR A 212 29.39 7.18 12.97
N PRO A 213 29.24 8.51 12.79
CA PRO A 213 29.95 9.29 11.79
C PRO A 213 31.45 9.01 11.78
N ASN A 214 31.99 8.45 10.69
CA ASN A 214 33.43 8.34 10.54
C ASN A 214 34.02 9.67 10.03
N ILE A 215 34.46 10.50 10.98
CA ILE A 215 35.04 11.85 10.77
C ILE A 215 36.21 11.83 9.76
N PHE A 216 36.87 10.68 9.56
CA PHE A 216 38.02 10.55 8.66
C PHE A 216 37.66 10.31 7.18
N THR A 217 36.41 10.01 6.84
CA THR A 217 36.04 9.60 5.47
C THR A 217 35.56 10.73 4.57
N GLY A 218 35.35 11.94 5.10
CA GLY A 218 34.80 13.07 4.35
C GLY A 218 33.38 12.84 3.81
N LYS A 219 32.75 11.71 4.17
CA LYS A 219 31.36 11.41 3.81
C LYS A 219 30.41 12.15 4.75
N ILE A 220 29.39 12.77 4.18
CA ILE A 220 28.25 13.28 4.95
C ILE A 220 27.49 12.05 5.45
N GLU A 221 27.74 11.70 6.72
CA GLU A 221 26.96 10.69 7.43
C GLU A 221 25.91 11.38 8.31
N PRO A 222 24.66 10.90 8.30
CA PRO A 222 24.21 9.75 7.53
C PRO A 222 23.89 10.09 6.07
N GLU A 223 24.10 9.12 5.17
CA GLU A 223 23.65 9.24 3.77
C GLU A 223 22.13 9.48 3.74
N PRO A 224 21.61 10.23 2.74
CA PRO A 224 20.17 10.45 2.62
C PRO A 224 19.44 9.13 2.39
N ALA A 225 18.21 9.03 2.90
CA ALA A 225 17.34 7.88 2.71
C ALA A 225 17.07 7.63 1.24
N ARG A 226 17.03 6.36 0.84
CA ARG A 226 16.90 5.97 -0.57
C ARG A 226 15.78 4.97 -0.79
N ILE A 227 15.33 4.95 -2.04
CA ILE A 227 14.58 3.85 -2.63
C ILE A 227 15.54 3.15 -3.57
N THR A 228 15.62 1.83 -3.45
CA THR A 228 16.54 1.01 -4.25
C THR A 228 15.83 -0.15 -4.90
N GLY A 229 16.23 -0.49 -6.12
CA GLY A 229 15.75 -1.65 -6.86
C GLY A 229 16.88 -2.65 -7.10
N ARG A 230 16.60 -3.94 -6.98
CA ARG A 230 17.54 -5.00 -7.34
C ARG A 230 16.85 -6.31 -7.69
N TRP A 231 17.51 -7.11 -8.52
CA TRP A 231 17.11 -8.49 -8.77
C TRP A 231 17.53 -9.41 -7.62
N VAL A 232 16.67 -10.37 -7.30
CA VAL A 232 16.91 -11.46 -6.37
C VAL A 232 16.67 -12.78 -7.10
N SER A 233 17.69 -13.64 -7.12
CA SER A 233 17.59 -15.00 -7.65
C SER A 233 16.94 -15.90 -6.60
N THR A 234 15.91 -16.63 -6.99
CA THR A 234 15.19 -17.57 -6.11
C THR A 234 15.01 -18.90 -6.84
N GLU A 235 14.62 -19.95 -6.11
CA GLU A 235 14.26 -21.22 -6.76
C GLU A 235 13.06 -21.10 -7.72
N PHE A 236 12.22 -20.07 -7.56
CA PHE A 236 11.08 -19.76 -8.42
C PHE A 236 11.41 -18.72 -9.50
N GLY A 237 12.69 -18.56 -9.83
CA GLY A 237 13.19 -17.59 -10.80
C GLY A 237 13.50 -16.21 -10.20
N TRP A 238 13.67 -15.23 -11.08
CA TRP A 238 14.08 -13.88 -10.69
C TRP A 238 12.90 -13.05 -10.18
N LYS A 239 13.11 -12.38 -9.05
CA LYS A 239 12.16 -11.43 -8.46
C LYS A 239 12.79 -10.05 -8.43
N TYR A 240 12.06 -9.02 -8.88
CA TYR A 240 12.52 -7.64 -8.75
C TYR A 240 12.10 -7.06 -7.40
N VAL A 241 13.04 -6.63 -6.58
CA VAL A 241 12.74 -6.16 -5.22
C VAL A 241 13.08 -4.68 -5.08
N VAL A 242 12.08 -3.90 -4.70
CA VAL A 242 12.20 -2.50 -4.32
C VAL A 242 12.27 -2.40 -2.80
N ILE A 243 13.31 -1.74 -2.28
CA ILE A 243 13.49 -1.48 -0.86
C ILE A 243 13.51 0.03 -0.61
N VAL A 244 12.66 0.48 0.31
CA VAL A 244 12.62 1.86 0.82
C VAL A 244 13.23 1.88 2.22
N ASP A 245 14.16 2.81 2.45
CA ASP A 245 14.68 3.06 3.79
C ASP A 245 13.58 3.60 4.72
N SER A 246 13.53 3.12 5.96
CA SER A 246 12.48 3.46 6.93
C SER A 246 12.35 4.95 7.25
N ASP A 247 13.43 5.71 7.09
CA ASP A 247 13.49 7.15 7.33
C ASP A 247 13.29 7.99 6.05
N HIS A 248 12.97 7.35 4.92
CA HIS A 248 12.50 8.05 3.73
C HIS A 248 11.12 8.68 4.00
N SER A 249 10.88 9.88 3.47
CA SER A 249 9.66 10.68 3.75
C SER A 249 8.37 9.87 3.62
N ILE A 250 8.17 9.18 2.49
CA ILE A 250 6.97 8.34 2.26
C ILE A 250 6.69 7.33 3.38
N VAL A 251 7.71 6.74 4.01
CA VAL A 251 7.53 5.76 5.10
C VAL A 251 7.42 6.45 6.45
N GLN A 252 8.34 7.38 6.72
CA GLN A 252 8.39 8.08 7.99
C GLN A 252 7.12 8.91 8.22
N ASP A 253 6.63 9.58 7.18
CA ASP A 253 5.38 10.36 7.22
C ASP A 253 4.16 9.47 7.39
N PHE A 254 4.14 8.30 6.75
CA PHE A 254 3.09 7.31 6.97
C PHE A 254 3.05 6.83 8.43
N HIS A 255 4.22 6.52 9.01
CA HIS A 255 4.32 6.16 10.43
C HIS A 255 3.90 7.30 11.36
N ASN A 256 4.24 8.55 11.01
CA ASN A 256 3.80 9.75 11.74
C ASN A 256 2.28 9.95 11.64
N ALA A 257 1.69 9.69 10.47
CA ALA A 257 0.25 9.74 10.26
C ALA A 257 -0.49 8.68 11.10
N ILE A 258 0.04 7.45 11.17
CA ILE A 258 -0.44 6.40 12.08
C ILE A 258 -0.39 6.88 13.54
N GLY A 259 0.73 7.48 13.96
CA GLY A 259 0.88 8.06 15.31
C GLY A 259 -0.13 9.19 15.59
N THR A 260 -0.46 9.98 14.57
CA THR A 260 -1.46 11.05 14.68
C THR A 260 -2.88 10.49 14.86
N ILE A 261 -3.25 9.47 14.09
CA ILE A 261 -4.54 8.78 14.27
C ILE A 261 -4.60 8.09 15.64
N GLN A 262 -3.52 7.43 16.07
CA GLN A 262 -3.41 6.85 17.41
C GLN A 262 -3.72 7.90 18.49
N MET A 263 -3.15 9.10 18.38
CA MET A 263 -3.40 10.19 19.32
C MET A 263 -4.87 10.63 19.32
N PHE A 264 -5.50 10.78 18.14
CA PHE A 264 -6.93 11.10 18.06
C PHE A 264 -7.82 10.01 18.65
N MET A 265 -7.47 8.73 18.45
CA MET A 265 -8.22 7.61 19.01
C MET A 265 -8.13 7.56 20.55
N ALA A 266 -7.00 7.98 21.13
CA ALA A 266 -6.81 7.98 22.58
C ALA A 266 -7.34 9.24 23.29
N LEU A 267 -7.18 10.42 22.66
CA LEU A 267 -7.45 11.73 23.30
C LEU A 267 -8.66 12.46 22.69
N GLY A 268 -9.23 11.93 21.62
CA GLY A 268 -10.31 12.54 20.85
C GLY A 268 -9.82 13.50 19.75
N PRO A 269 -10.71 13.85 18.80
CA PRO A 269 -10.36 14.65 17.61
C PRO A 269 -10.03 16.10 17.94
N GLN A 270 -10.50 16.62 19.07
CA GLN A 270 -10.26 18.00 19.51
C GLN A 270 -8.90 18.20 20.18
N GLN A 271 -8.09 17.15 20.29
CA GLN A 271 -6.75 17.24 20.86
C GLN A 271 -5.90 18.25 20.07
N ARG A 272 -5.28 19.15 20.83
CA ARG A 272 -4.37 20.18 20.31
C ARG A 272 -2.94 19.67 20.35
N ALA A 273 -2.25 19.78 19.23
CA ALA A 273 -0.80 19.60 19.12
C ALA A 273 -0.27 20.57 18.06
N ASN A 274 1.04 20.81 18.09
CA ASN A 274 1.71 21.63 17.08
C ASN A 274 2.00 20.77 15.85
N TYR A 275 0.98 20.56 15.02
CA TYR A 275 1.13 19.88 13.73
C TYR A 275 1.84 20.78 12.72
N ASP A 276 2.55 20.18 11.77
CA ASP A 276 3.00 20.88 10.57
C ASP A 276 1.80 21.52 9.86
N SER A 277 1.96 22.75 9.40
CA SER A 277 0.88 23.50 8.72
C SER A 277 0.32 22.79 7.49
N SER A 278 1.15 22.01 6.79
CA SER A 278 0.75 21.23 5.60
C SER A 278 -0.22 20.09 5.92
N LEU A 279 -0.24 19.60 7.17
CA LEU A 279 -1.16 18.54 7.62
C LEU A 279 -2.56 19.10 7.93
N LEU A 280 -2.66 20.37 8.31
CA LEU A 280 -3.87 20.95 8.89
C LEU A 280 -5.12 20.80 8.02
N PRO A 281 -5.08 20.98 6.68
CA PRO A 281 -6.26 20.78 5.85
C PRO A 281 -6.85 19.37 6.00
N ILE A 282 -5.98 18.35 5.95
CA ILE A 282 -6.39 16.94 6.03
C ILE A 282 -6.81 16.57 7.45
N LEU A 283 -6.07 17.03 8.47
CA LEU A 283 -6.44 16.79 9.86
C LEU A 283 -7.80 17.43 10.20
N ASN A 284 -8.07 18.64 9.72
CA ASN A 284 -9.36 19.30 9.93
C ASN A 284 -10.49 18.54 9.24
N LEU A 285 -10.27 18.03 8.02
CA LEU A 285 -11.25 17.18 7.34
C LEU A 285 -11.58 15.93 8.17
N ILE A 286 -10.58 15.23 8.70
CA ILE A 286 -10.77 14.05 9.55
C ILE A 286 -11.54 14.42 10.82
N LYS A 287 -11.16 15.50 11.50
CA LYS A 287 -11.82 15.97 12.73
C LYS A 287 -13.28 16.35 12.52
N GLN A 288 -13.59 17.02 11.40
CA GLN A 288 -14.95 17.42 11.06
C GLN A 288 -15.86 16.24 10.70
N ASN A 289 -15.28 15.12 10.27
CA ASN A 289 -16.00 13.90 9.89
C ASN A 289 -15.75 12.75 10.89
N TRP A 290 -15.33 13.07 12.12
CA TRP A 290 -14.99 12.08 13.13
C TRP A 290 -16.16 11.16 13.46
N ASP A 291 -17.36 11.75 13.51
CA ASP A 291 -18.62 11.08 13.81
C ASP A 291 -19.45 10.79 12.54
N SER A 292 -18.89 11.01 11.35
CA SER A 292 -19.49 10.60 10.08
C SER A 292 -19.17 9.13 9.81
N HIS A 293 -19.99 8.49 8.98
CA HIS A 293 -19.70 7.14 8.47
C HIS A 293 -18.31 7.11 7.80
N VAL A 294 -17.45 6.18 8.18
CA VAL A 294 -16.03 6.16 7.77
C VAL A 294 -15.85 6.10 6.25
N LEU A 295 -16.70 5.37 5.53
CA LEU A 295 -16.69 5.36 4.07
C LEU A 295 -16.89 6.76 3.43
N ASP A 296 -17.64 7.67 4.05
CA ASP A 296 -17.77 9.05 3.55
C ASP A 296 -16.46 9.82 3.72
N LEU A 297 -15.80 9.64 4.87
CA LEU A 297 -14.50 10.25 5.10
C LEU A 297 -13.45 9.69 4.13
N ILE A 298 -13.43 8.37 3.90
CA ILE A 298 -12.54 7.76 2.91
C ILE A 298 -12.85 8.30 1.50
N SER A 299 -14.13 8.41 1.11
CA SER A 299 -14.52 8.99 -0.17
C SER A 299 -14.00 10.43 -0.33
N LYS A 300 -14.21 11.28 0.67
CA LYS A 300 -13.71 12.67 0.66
C LYS A 300 -12.19 12.76 0.57
N LEU A 301 -11.46 11.85 1.23
CA LEU A 301 -10.00 11.80 1.12
C LEU A 301 -9.56 11.35 -0.28
N ARG A 302 -10.25 10.35 -0.86
CA ARG A 302 -9.97 9.89 -2.23
C ARG A 302 -10.19 10.97 -3.29
N GLU A 303 -11.18 11.85 -3.10
CA GLU A 303 -11.45 12.99 -4.00
C GLU A 303 -10.27 13.99 -4.07
N LEU A 304 -9.40 14.02 -3.06
CA LEU A 304 -8.21 14.87 -3.04
C LEU A 304 -7.00 14.23 -3.72
N LEU A 305 -7.07 12.94 -4.07
CA LEU A 305 -5.95 12.23 -4.67
C LEU A 305 -5.84 12.57 -6.15
N VAL A 306 -4.59 12.69 -6.63
CA VAL A 306 -4.29 12.97 -8.03
C VAL A 306 -3.55 11.77 -8.62
N SER A 307 -4.26 10.99 -9.43
CA SER A 307 -3.69 9.86 -10.16
C SER A 307 -2.98 10.32 -11.44
N ASN A 308 -1.97 9.56 -11.83
CA ASN A 308 -1.30 9.69 -13.11
C ASN A 308 -2.29 9.51 -14.27
N LYS A 309 -2.07 10.20 -15.38
CA LYS A 309 -2.94 10.14 -16.57
C LYS A 309 -3.15 8.73 -17.13
N LEU A 310 -2.18 7.83 -16.98
CA LEU A 310 -2.32 6.43 -17.41
C LEU A 310 -2.90 5.53 -16.31
N ALA A 311 -2.96 5.99 -15.06
CA ALA A 311 -3.45 5.22 -13.91
C ALA A 311 -4.99 5.27 -13.77
N THR A 312 -5.72 5.22 -14.88
CA THR A 312 -7.18 5.44 -14.93
C THR A 312 -7.99 4.27 -14.34
N LEU A 313 -7.42 3.07 -14.24
CA LEU A 313 -8.05 1.97 -13.51
C LEU A 313 -8.00 2.17 -12.00
N GLY A 314 -7.12 3.05 -11.52
CA GLY A 314 -7.01 3.46 -10.13
C GLY A 314 -6.67 2.32 -9.17
N VAL A 315 -7.34 2.33 -8.02
CA VAL A 315 -7.19 1.35 -6.93
C VAL A 315 -8.50 0.61 -6.69
N ASN A 316 -8.57 -0.32 -5.72
CA ASN A 316 -9.80 -1.04 -5.43
C ASN A 316 -10.98 -0.08 -5.12
N PRO A 317 -12.19 -0.33 -5.66
CA PRO A 317 -13.35 0.51 -5.40
C PRO A 317 -13.81 0.40 -3.94
N LEU A 318 -14.34 1.51 -3.42
CA LEU A 318 -15.00 1.49 -2.11
C LEU A 318 -16.27 0.64 -2.17
N PRO A 319 -16.59 -0.12 -1.12
CA PRO A 319 -17.87 -0.81 -1.06
C PRO A 319 -19.03 0.17 -0.97
N THR A 320 -20.16 -0.22 -1.56
CA THR A 320 -21.43 0.49 -1.36
C THR A 320 -21.86 0.38 0.09
N LYS A 321 -22.34 1.47 0.68
CA LYS A 321 -22.95 1.42 2.02
C LYS A 321 -24.15 0.48 2.00
N THR A 322 -24.12 -0.56 2.83
CA THR A 322 -25.29 -1.38 3.10
C THR A 322 -26.14 -0.69 4.16
N ILE A 323 -27.29 -0.16 3.75
CA ILE A 323 -28.31 0.29 4.69
C ILE A 323 -28.98 -1.00 5.22
N PRO A 324 -28.95 -1.29 6.53
CA PRO A 324 -29.65 -2.45 7.05
C PRO A 324 -31.13 -2.32 6.73
N SER A 325 -31.66 -3.29 5.98
CA SER A 325 -33.09 -3.42 5.76
C SER A 325 -33.76 -3.67 7.11
N ILE A 326 -34.51 -2.70 7.60
CA ILE A 326 -35.38 -2.88 8.76
C ILE A 326 -36.46 -3.88 8.32
N ILE A 327 -36.30 -5.15 8.72
CA ILE A 327 -37.41 -6.10 8.70
C ILE A 327 -38.36 -5.62 9.80
N THR A 328 -39.48 -5.02 9.38
CA THR A 328 -40.55 -4.56 10.28
C THR A 328 -41.51 -5.68 10.61
#